data_AF-A0A7V1QAA4-F1
#
_entry.id   AF-A0A7V1QAA4-F1
#
_cell.length_a   1.000
_cell.length_b   1.000
_cell.length_c   1.000
_cell.angle_alpha   90.00
_cell.angle_beta   90.00
_cell.angle_gamma   90.00
#
_symmetry.space_group_name_H-M   'P 1'
#
loop_
_entity.id
_entity.type
_entity.pdbx_description
1 polymer ?
#
loop_
_entity_poly.entity_id
_entity_poly.type
_entity_poly.pdbx_seq_one_letter_code
_entity_poly.pdbx_strand_id
1 'polypeptide(L)'
;MRGRAMVGRPQCFSGTPARAKRVWGVDINRRRKQAMRRKPEVIEPLFLLAILAISALGARAEGAPRAIPDEGYLGVYVTDLTPEKAKQLRTPGEYGVLVMEVAEESPAAKAGIRENDVIIEFNGIRVEGEVQFGRLVRETPPGRTVPVKIVRDGKTQEIKVTLGSRRPIAIGPDFRFDLRIPEIRIPPIVVQLGGYSLLGVRVQDLTEQLGEYFGVPEGRGVLVTF
;
A
#
# COMPACT_ATOMS: atom_id res chain seq x y z
N MET A 1 -48.28 -48.40 11.23
CA MET A 1 -48.93 -47.72 12.37
C MET A 1 -48.19 -46.38 12.53
N ARG A 2 -48.80 -45.25 12.15
CA ARG A 2 -49.51 -44.29 13.04
C ARG A 2 -48.59 -43.84 14.21
N GLY A 3 -48.26 -42.57 14.44
CA GLY A 3 -48.68 -41.30 13.84
C GLY A 3 -48.10 -40.09 14.61
N ARG A 4 -48.25 -38.90 13.99
CA ARG A 4 -48.57 -37.55 14.51
C ARG A 4 -47.72 -36.97 15.67
N ALA A 5 -46.98 -35.88 15.47
CA ALA A 5 -47.37 -34.47 15.27
C ALA A 5 -47.70 -33.73 16.58
N MET A 6 -47.06 -32.57 16.81
CA MET A 6 -47.78 -31.31 17.12
C MET A 6 -46.85 -30.09 17.10
N VAL A 7 -47.14 -29.21 16.14
CA VAL A 7 -46.79 -27.80 16.06
C VAL A 7 -47.73 -27.02 16.98
N GLY A 8 -47.24 -26.00 17.69
CA GLY A 8 -48.05 -25.11 18.53
C GLY A 8 -47.48 -23.69 18.64
N ARG A 9 -47.91 -22.82 17.72
CA ARG A 9 -48.30 -21.41 18.00
C ARG A 9 -49.85 -21.38 17.89
N PRO A 10 -50.64 -20.38 18.34
CA PRO A 10 -50.35 -18.95 18.59
C PRO A 10 -50.96 -18.42 19.94
N GLN A 11 -50.88 -17.16 20.37
CA GLN A 11 -51.78 -16.05 19.99
C GLN A 11 -51.41 -14.73 20.69
N CYS A 12 -51.75 -13.64 20.02
CA CYS A 12 -51.73 -12.24 20.43
C CYS A 12 -52.66 -11.94 21.62
N PHE A 13 -52.31 -10.96 22.45
CA PHE A 13 -53.29 -10.18 23.20
C PHE A 13 -52.99 -8.68 23.10
N SER A 14 -53.95 -7.99 22.49
CA SER A 14 -54.16 -6.55 22.43
C SER A 14 -54.52 -5.97 23.80
N GLY A 15 -54.07 -4.74 24.10
CA GLY A 15 -54.65 -3.97 25.20
C GLY A 15 -53.83 -2.76 25.66
N THR A 16 -54.00 -1.62 24.99
CA THR A 16 -53.94 -0.28 25.62
C THR A 16 -55.40 0.13 25.93
N PRO A 17 -55.73 0.93 26.98
CA PRO A 17 -55.33 2.34 27.02
C PRO A 17 -55.17 3.02 28.41
N ALA A 18 -54.59 4.24 28.37
CA ALA A 18 -54.87 5.45 29.17
C ALA A 18 -54.48 5.51 30.68
N ARG A 19 -53.62 6.50 31.05
CA ARG A 19 -54.06 7.71 31.81
C ARG A 19 -52.99 8.84 31.90
N ALA A 20 -53.32 9.95 31.26
CA ALA A 20 -53.17 11.36 31.65
C ALA A 20 -51.84 11.96 32.17
N LYS A 21 -51.22 12.73 31.26
CA LYS A 21 -50.81 14.16 31.35
C LYS A 21 -50.79 14.82 32.74
N ARG A 22 -49.64 15.41 33.11
CA ARG A 22 -49.59 16.63 33.92
C ARG A 22 -48.57 17.61 33.32
N VAL A 23 -49.09 18.59 32.60
CA VAL A 23 -48.39 19.80 32.16
C VAL A 23 -48.40 20.76 33.33
N TRP A 24 -47.23 21.27 33.72
CA TRP A 24 -47.11 22.50 34.51
C TRP A 24 -46.34 23.50 33.66
N GLY A 25 -47.08 24.44 33.07
CA GLY A 25 -46.51 25.66 32.53
C GLY A 25 -46.04 26.52 33.69
N VAL A 26 -44.75 26.86 33.69
CA VAL A 26 -44.21 27.92 34.55
C VAL A 26 -44.05 29.15 33.67
N ASP A 27 -44.89 30.12 33.98
CA ASP A 27 -45.06 31.41 33.35
C ASP A 27 -43.79 32.27 33.51
N ILE A 28 -42.99 32.35 32.43
CA ILE A 28 -41.66 32.95 32.39
C ILE A 28 -41.68 34.48 32.33
N ASN A 29 -42.86 35.13 32.36
CA ASN A 29 -42.98 36.53 31.92
C ASN A 29 -43.29 37.56 33.03
N ARG A 30 -43.22 37.19 34.32
CA ARG A 30 -43.58 38.10 35.44
C ARG A 30 -42.43 38.65 36.29
N ARG A 31 -41.16 38.34 35.96
CA ARG A 31 -39.98 38.88 36.65
C ARG A 31 -39.19 39.90 35.82
N ARG A 32 -39.85 40.59 34.88
CA ARG A 32 -39.22 41.61 34.02
C ARG A 32 -39.25 43.05 34.57
N LYS A 33 -39.75 43.31 35.80
CA LYS A 33 -39.97 44.70 36.26
C LYS A 33 -39.55 45.08 37.70
N GLN A 34 -38.80 44.26 38.43
CA GLN A 34 -38.51 44.56 39.85
C GLN A 34 -37.09 44.32 40.35
N ALA A 35 -36.08 44.31 39.46
CA ALA A 35 -34.67 44.29 39.86
C ALA A 35 -33.88 45.52 39.36
N MET A 36 -34.55 46.58 38.90
CA MET A 36 -33.95 47.90 38.75
C MET A 36 -34.18 48.70 40.03
N ARG A 37 -33.23 48.58 40.97
CA ARG A 37 -32.80 49.58 41.95
C ARG A 37 -32.05 48.85 43.07
N ARG A 38 -30.72 48.85 43.01
CA ARG A 38 -29.84 49.22 44.13
C ARG A 38 -28.35 49.10 43.73
N LYS A 39 -27.76 50.30 43.61
CA LYS A 39 -26.37 50.75 43.84
C LYS A 39 -25.23 50.20 42.93
N PRO A 40 -24.35 51.09 42.41
CA PRO A 40 -23.18 50.71 41.62
C PRO A 40 -22.00 50.46 42.57
N GLU A 41 -21.52 49.22 42.63
CA GLU A 41 -20.23 48.91 43.25
C GLU A 41 -19.36 48.15 42.23
N VAL A 42 -18.39 48.90 41.70
CA VAL A 42 -17.03 48.50 41.30
C VAL A 42 -16.90 47.11 40.66
N ILE A 43 -17.04 47.06 39.34
CA ILE A 43 -16.64 45.91 38.51
C ILE A 43 -15.11 45.99 38.35
N GLU A 44 -14.39 45.07 38.99
CA GLU A 44 -12.94 44.94 38.81
C GLU A 44 -12.57 44.73 37.32
N PRO A 45 -11.50 45.36 36.81
CA PRO A 45 -11.16 45.36 35.38
C PRO A 45 -10.58 44.02 34.88
N LEU A 46 -10.53 42.98 35.71
CA LEU A 46 -9.78 41.75 35.41
C LEU A 46 -10.53 40.75 34.50
N PHE A 47 -11.84 40.89 34.32
CA PHE A 47 -12.61 39.92 33.53
C PHE A 47 -12.59 40.16 32.01
N LEU A 48 -12.08 41.30 31.53
CA LEU A 48 -11.96 41.59 30.09
C LEU A 48 -10.65 41.10 29.45
N LEU A 49 -9.65 40.70 30.25
CA LEU A 49 -8.34 40.25 29.74
C LEU A 49 -8.29 38.74 29.48
N ALA A 50 -9.23 37.97 30.02
CA ALA A 50 -9.27 36.51 29.82
C ALA A 50 -9.76 36.09 28.42
N ILE A 51 -10.54 36.92 27.72
CA ILE A 51 -11.07 36.59 26.39
C ILE A 51 -10.00 36.80 25.29
N LEU A 52 -8.99 37.63 25.52
CA LEU A 52 -7.92 37.92 24.55
C LEU A 52 -6.75 36.91 24.59
N ALA A 53 -6.74 35.98 25.54
CA ALA A 53 -5.70 34.95 25.65
C ALA A 53 -6.03 33.64 24.91
N ILE A 54 -7.29 33.40 24.51
CA ILE A 54 -7.70 32.12 23.88
C ILE A 54 -7.46 32.11 22.36
N SER A 55 -7.29 33.26 21.71
CA SER A 55 -7.04 33.31 20.26
C SER A 55 -5.60 32.97 19.85
N ALA A 56 -4.66 32.87 20.79
CA ALA A 56 -3.27 32.51 20.49
C ALA A 56 -3.00 30.99 20.51
N LEU A 57 -3.96 30.16 20.97
CA LEU A 57 -3.82 28.71 21.04
C LEU A 57 -4.58 27.98 19.92
N GLY A 58 -4.71 28.64 18.77
CA GLY A 58 -5.41 28.13 17.58
C GLY A 58 -4.50 27.76 16.41
N ALA A 59 -3.18 27.91 16.52
CA ALA A 59 -2.23 27.48 15.50
C ALA A 59 -1.72 26.07 15.83
N ARG A 60 -2.61 25.07 15.76
CA ARG A 60 -2.19 23.67 15.71
C ARG A 60 -1.57 23.50 14.33
N ALA A 61 -0.25 23.37 14.28
CA ALA A 61 0.50 23.13 13.05
C ALA A 61 -0.04 21.89 12.34
N GLU A 62 -0.89 22.10 11.34
CA GLU A 62 -1.27 21.08 10.38
C GLU A 62 -0.10 20.90 9.41
N GLY A 63 0.42 19.67 9.30
CA GLY A 63 1.21 19.26 8.14
C GLY A 63 2.73 19.25 8.24
N ALA A 64 3.34 19.05 9.42
CA ALA A 64 4.74 18.59 9.41
C ALA A 64 4.78 17.19 8.75
N PRO A 65 5.55 16.97 7.66
CA PRO A 65 5.69 15.64 7.10
C PRO A 65 6.19 14.71 8.21
N ARG A 66 5.47 13.60 8.45
CA ARG A 66 5.96 12.57 9.36
C ARG A 66 7.34 12.17 8.86
N ALA A 67 8.38 12.44 9.65
CA ALA A 67 9.74 12.03 9.32
C ALA A 67 9.69 10.52 9.04
N ILE A 68 10.03 10.13 7.82
CA ILE A 68 10.14 8.71 7.48
C ILE A 68 11.34 8.20 8.28
N PRO A 69 11.16 7.19 9.15
CA PRO A 69 12.27 6.67 9.92
C PRO A 69 13.36 6.16 8.97
N ASP A 70 14.60 6.44 9.31
CA ASP A 70 15.76 5.91 8.60
C ASP A 70 15.70 4.37 8.64
N GLU A 71 15.82 3.74 7.47
CA GLU A 71 15.87 2.27 7.37
C GLU A 71 17.32 1.78 7.42
N GLY A 72 17.50 0.57 7.96
CA GLY A 72 18.79 -0.12 7.92
C GLY A 72 19.23 -0.38 6.48
N TYR A 73 20.50 -0.08 6.20
CA TYR A 73 21.09 -0.24 4.87
C TYR A 73 22.38 -1.05 4.94
N LEU A 74 22.44 -2.11 4.14
CA LEU A 74 23.61 -2.97 4.02
C LEU A 74 24.39 -2.71 2.71
N GLY A 75 23.68 -2.37 1.64
CA GLY A 75 24.25 -2.09 0.31
C GLY A 75 24.71 -3.32 -0.47
N VAL A 76 23.88 -4.36 -0.44
CA VAL A 76 24.05 -5.57 -1.27
C VAL A 76 22.85 -5.72 -2.19
N TYR A 77 23.13 -6.20 -3.40
CA TYR A 77 22.13 -6.74 -4.31
C TYR A 77 22.17 -8.25 -4.17
N VAL A 78 21.03 -8.85 -3.85
CA VAL A 78 20.92 -10.27 -3.57
C VAL A 78 19.86 -10.90 -4.44
N THR A 79 19.94 -12.22 -4.59
CA THR A 79 18.89 -13.04 -5.19
C THR A 79 18.73 -14.32 -4.38
N ASP A 80 17.60 -15.00 -4.54
CA ASP A 80 17.37 -16.30 -3.90
C ASP A 80 18.41 -17.33 -4.35
N LEU A 81 18.87 -18.15 -3.40
CA LEU A 81 19.79 -19.23 -3.71
C LEU A 81 19.05 -20.38 -4.39
N THR A 82 19.32 -20.60 -5.68
CA THR A 82 18.78 -21.76 -6.40
C THR A 82 19.58 -23.04 -6.10
N PRO A 83 18.99 -24.24 -6.16
CA PRO A 83 19.68 -25.50 -5.92
C PRO A 83 20.89 -25.74 -6.84
N GLU A 84 20.84 -25.24 -8.07
CA GLU A 84 21.93 -25.32 -9.04
C GLU A 84 23.12 -24.48 -8.58
N LYS A 85 22.86 -23.26 -8.10
CA LYS A 85 23.91 -22.35 -7.63
C LYS A 85 24.48 -22.79 -6.28
N ALA A 86 23.65 -23.31 -5.39
CA ALA A 86 24.06 -23.92 -4.12
C ALA A 86 25.14 -25.00 -4.33
N LYS A 87 24.92 -25.90 -5.30
CA LYS A 87 25.88 -26.96 -5.66
C LYS A 87 27.18 -26.39 -6.23
N GLN A 88 27.10 -25.38 -7.09
CA GLN A 88 28.29 -24.73 -7.67
C GLN A 88 29.15 -24.06 -6.61
N LEU A 89 28.51 -23.36 -5.65
CA LEU A 89 29.17 -22.63 -4.58
C LEU A 89 29.50 -23.50 -3.36
N ARG A 90 29.15 -24.80 -3.42
CA ARG A 90 29.39 -25.81 -2.37
C ARG A 90 28.82 -25.37 -1.02
N THR A 91 27.62 -24.82 -1.02
CA THR A 91 26.97 -24.37 0.21
C THR A 91 26.52 -25.57 1.05
N PRO A 92 26.56 -25.47 2.39
CA PRO A 92 26.10 -26.53 3.29
C PRO A 92 24.59 -26.74 3.26
N GLY A 93 23.83 -25.87 2.59
CA GLY A 93 22.39 -26.02 2.39
C GLY A 93 21.87 -25.26 1.17
N GLU A 94 20.60 -25.51 0.84
CA GLU A 94 19.87 -24.92 -0.29
C GLU A 94 19.02 -23.71 0.16
N TYR A 95 19.50 -22.97 1.15
CA TYR A 95 18.82 -21.81 1.72
C TYR A 95 19.77 -20.63 1.84
N GLY A 96 19.21 -19.44 1.93
CA GLY A 96 19.95 -18.19 2.02
C GLY A 96 19.81 -17.37 0.75
N VAL A 97 20.62 -16.33 0.67
CA VAL A 97 20.61 -15.38 -0.44
C VAL A 97 22.00 -15.27 -1.03
N LEU A 98 22.07 -15.28 -2.35
CA LEU A 98 23.30 -15.09 -3.11
C LEU A 98 23.55 -13.59 -3.29
N VAL A 99 24.75 -13.13 -2.95
CA VAL A 99 25.20 -11.76 -3.22
C VAL A 99 25.61 -11.65 -4.69
N MET A 100 24.87 -10.85 -5.45
CA MET A 100 25.13 -10.58 -6.87
C MET A 100 26.01 -9.38 -7.09
N GLU A 101 25.87 -8.37 -6.24
CA GLU A 101 26.69 -7.17 -6.33
C GLU A 101 26.76 -6.53 -4.95
N VAL A 102 27.88 -5.87 -4.68
CA VAL A 102 28.07 -5.08 -3.47
C VAL A 102 28.27 -3.64 -3.90
N ALA A 103 27.41 -2.74 -3.44
CA ALA A 103 27.52 -1.34 -3.78
C ALA A 103 28.84 -0.76 -3.25
N GLU A 104 29.50 0.07 -4.04
CA GLU A 104 30.73 0.75 -3.63
C GLU A 104 30.49 1.61 -2.38
N GLU A 105 31.52 1.70 -1.53
CA GLU A 105 31.50 2.44 -0.24
C GLU A 105 30.40 2.02 0.75
N SER A 106 29.67 0.95 0.45
CA SER A 106 28.59 0.45 1.28
C SER A 106 29.09 -0.17 2.59
N PRO A 107 28.20 -0.32 3.58
CA PRO A 107 28.53 -1.03 4.80
C PRO A 107 28.96 -2.49 4.58
N ALA A 108 28.38 -3.18 3.60
CA ALA A 108 28.79 -4.52 3.22
C ALA A 108 30.20 -4.55 2.61
N ALA A 109 30.54 -3.60 1.75
CA ALA A 109 31.89 -3.47 1.19
C ALA A 109 32.93 -3.24 2.29
N LYS A 110 32.62 -2.34 3.24
CA LYS A 110 33.49 -2.05 4.39
C LYS A 110 33.69 -3.27 5.32
N ALA A 111 32.68 -4.12 5.43
CA ALA A 111 32.76 -5.35 6.19
C ALA A 111 33.44 -6.51 5.45
N GLY A 112 33.74 -6.35 4.16
CA GLY A 112 34.42 -7.36 3.35
C GLY A 112 33.51 -8.43 2.76
N ILE A 113 32.20 -8.18 2.67
CA ILE A 113 31.28 -8.98 1.85
C ILE A 113 31.63 -8.77 0.38
N ARG A 114 31.53 -9.84 -0.41
CA ARG A 114 31.91 -9.87 -1.83
C ARG A 114 30.80 -10.50 -2.66
N GLU A 115 30.87 -10.24 -3.96
CA GLU A 115 30.10 -10.99 -4.94
C GLU A 115 30.38 -12.50 -4.82
N ASN A 116 29.35 -13.31 -5.08
CA ASN A 116 29.34 -14.77 -4.94
C ASN A 116 29.39 -15.29 -3.50
N ASP A 117 29.31 -14.42 -2.49
CA ASP A 117 29.03 -14.86 -1.13
C ASP A 117 27.57 -15.31 -1.01
N VAL A 118 27.34 -16.35 -0.19
CA VAL A 118 25.98 -16.78 0.16
C VAL A 118 25.71 -16.46 1.61
N ILE A 119 24.74 -15.59 1.89
CA ILE A 119 24.33 -15.22 3.24
C ILE A 119 23.30 -16.24 3.74
N ILE A 120 23.64 -16.95 4.81
CA ILE A 120 22.82 -18.02 5.39
C ILE A 120 22.16 -17.61 6.71
N GLU A 121 22.72 -16.62 7.41
CA GLU A 121 22.22 -16.11 8.68
C GLU A 121 22.51 -14.62 8.81
N PHE A 122 21.54 -13.88 9.34
CA PHE A 122 21.65 -12.45 9.60
C PHE A 122 21.14 -12.16 11.01
N ASN A 123 21.99 -11.57 11.86
CA ASN A 123 21.66 -11.23 13.25
C ASN A 123 21.11 -12.43 14.06
N GLY A 124 21.68 -13.63 13.86
CA GLY A 124 21.22 -14.86 14.52
C GLY A 124 19.96 -15.49 13.91
N ILE A 125 19.37 -14.88 12.89
CA ILE A 125 18.17 -15.36 12.20
C ILE A 125 18.60 -16.02 10.89
N ARG A 126 18.20 -17.28 10.70
CA ARG A 126 18.42 -18.00 9.45
C ARG A 126 17.70 -17.30 8.30
N VAL A 127 18.40 -17.12 7.19
CA VAL A 127 17.87 -16.48 5.99
C VAL A 127 17.34 -17.58 5.06
N GLU A 128 16.05 -17.50 4.72
CA GLU A 128 15.39 -18.46 3.83
C GLU A 128 15.21 -17.91 2.40
N GLY A 129 15.23 -16.59 2.24
CA GLY A 129 15.14 -15.96 0.92
C GLY A 129 15.30 -14.43 0.96
N GLU A 130 15.33 -13.83 -0.22
CA GLU A 130 15.59 -12.42 -0.51
C GLU A 130 14.58 -11.51 0.19
N VAL A 131 13.30 -11.84 0.12
CA VAL A 131 12.22 -11.03 0.72
C VAL A 131 12.39 -10.94 2.23
N GLN A 132 12.69 -12.07 2.88
CA GLN A 132 12.93 -12.11 4.32
C GLN A 132 14.20 -11.36 4.67
N PHE A 133 15.28 -11.57 3.92
CA PHE A 133 16.56 -10.90 4.14
C PHE A 133 16.44 -9.38 4.06
N GLY A 134 15.81 -8.86 3.00
CA GLY A 134 15.61 -7.42 2.82
C GLY A 134 14.79 -6.81 3.96
N ARG A 135 13.80 -7.54 4.47
CA ARG A 135 13.03 -7.14 5.65
C ARG A 135 13.90 -7.08 6.92
N LEU A 136 14.68 -8.12 7.19
CA LEU A 136 15.57 -8.18 8.36
C LEU A 136 16.58 -7.02 8.37
N VAL A 137 17.14 -6.66 7.21
CA VAL A 137 18.04 -5.53 7.06
C VAL A 137 17.33 -4.21 7.38
N ARG A 138 16.14 -3.99 6.83
CA ARG A 138 15.36 -2.76 7.05
C ARG A 138 14.88 -2.59 8.49
N GLU A 139 14.49 -3.68 9.14
CA GLU A 139 14.03 -3.67 10.54
C GLU A 139 15.17 -3.48 11.55
N THR A 140 16.42 -3.70 11.12
CA THR A 140 17.58 -3.50 11.99
C THR A 140 17.95 -2.02 12.03
N PRO A 141 18.08 -1.39 13.22
CA PRO A 141 18.41 0.02 13.32
C PRO A 141 19.74 0.37 12.64
N PRO A 142 19.83 1.50 11.92
CA PRO A 142 21.09 1.99 11.38
C PRO A 142 22.10 2.26 12.50
N GLY A 143 23.38 2.03 12.23
CA GLY A 143 24.48 2.12 13.20
C GLY A 143 24.64 0.87 14.09
N ARG A 144 23.68 -0.06 14.08
CA ARG A 144 23.82 -1.33 14.81
C ARG A 144 24.82 -2.24 14.10
N THR A 145 25.71 -2.85 14.87
CA THR A 145 26.59 -3.92 14.38
C THR A 145 25.92 -5.27 14.61
N VAL A 146 25.78 -6.05 13.54
CA VAL A 146 25.14 -7.37 13.55
C VAL A 146 26.09 -8.43 13.00
N PRO A 147 26.08 -9.66 13.56
CA PRO A 147 26.80 -10.78 12.96
C PRO A 147 26.04 -11.28 11.71
N VAL A 148 26.78 -11.58 10.66
CA VAL A 148 26.26 -12.15 9.40
C VAL A 148 27.10 -13.38 9.09
N LYS A 149 26.45 -14.54 8.95
CA LYS A 149 27.14 -15.75 8.49
C LYS A 149 27.02 -15.86 6.98
N ILE A 150 28.18 -15.94 6.35
CA ILE A 150 28.33 -16.11 4.92
C ILE A 150 29.00 -17.44 4.61
N VAL A 151 28.81 -17.93 3.40
CA VAL A 151 29.54 -19.05 2.83
C VAL A 151 30.33 -18.54 1.65
N ARG A 152 31.65 -18.73 1.71
CA ARG A 152 32.60 -18.37 0.65
C ARG A 152 33.53 -19.55 0.41
N ASP A 153 33.63 -19.97 -0.85
CA ASP A 153 34.42 -21.14 -1.26
C ASP A 153 34.06 -22.43 -0.48
N GLY A 154 32.77 -22.59 -0.15
CA GLY A 154 32.25 -23.71 0.64
C GLY A 154 32.59 -23.66 2.14
N LYS A 155 33.19 -22.58 2.64
CA LYS A 155 33.49 -22.38 4.06
C LYS A 155 32.56 -21.34 4.67
N THR A 156 31.97 -21.68 5.82
CA THR A 156 31.18 -20.75 6.61
C THR A 156 32.10 -19.78 7.35
N GLN A 157 31.84 -18.48 7.21
CA GLN A 157 32.54 -17.39 7.89
C GLN A 157 31.52 -16.47 8.56
N GLU A 158 31.87 -15.94 9.72
CA GLU A 158 31.05 -14.95 10.41
C GLU A 158 31.70 -13.57 10.32
N ILE A 159 30.97 -12.61 9.78
CA ILE A 159 31.41 -11.24 9.58
C ILE A 159 30.51 -10.31 10.38
N LYS A 160 31.10 -9.38 11.12
CA LYS A 160 30.35 -8.32 11.80
C LYS A 160 30.17 -7.14 10.85
N VAL A 161 28.92 -6.74 10.63
CA VAL A 161 28.59 -5.62 9.74
C VAL A 161 27.84 -4.55 10.52
N THR A 162 28.30 -3.31 10.42
CA THR A 162 27.60 -2.14 10.96
C THR A 162 26.65 -1.60 9.90
N LEU A 163 25.33 -1.58 10.12
CA LEU A 163 24.41 -1.06 9.11
C LEU A 163 24.51 0.46 8.94
N GLY A 164 24.38 0.91 7.70
CA GLY A 164 24.22 2.33 7.36
C GLY A 164 22.76 2.78 7.50
N SER A 165 22.56 4.09 7.41
CA SER A 165 21.23 4.70 7.26
C SER A 165 20.97 4.97 5.78
N ARG A 166 19.82 4.51 5.27
CA ARG A 166 19.29 4.96 3.99
C ARG A 166 17.95 5.64 4.26
N ARG A 167 17.81 6.87 3.79
CA ARG A 167 16.52 7.55 3.79
C ARG A 167 15.71 7.03 2.61
N PRO A 168 14.50 6.49 2.84
CA PRO A 168 13.60 6.18 1.74
C PRO A 168 13.31 7.47 0.99
N ILE A 169 13.37 7.43 -0.34
CA ILE A 169 12.92 8.55 -1.16
C ILE A 169 11.41 8.66 -0.97
N ALA A 170 10.98 9.70 -0.25
CA ALA A 170 9.59 10.05 -0.13
C ALA A 170 9.15 10.72 -1.43
N ILE A 171 8.53 9.97 -2.34
CA ILE A 171 7.80 10.56 -3.46
C ILE A 171 6.50 11.14 -2.85
N GLY A 172 6.57 12.41 -2.46
CA GLY A 172 5.40 13.13 -1.95
C GLY A 172 4.33 13.31 -3.05
N PRO A 173 3.09 13.70 -2.67
CA PRO A 173 2.05 14.00 -3.64
C PRO A 173 2.45 15.13 -4.63
N ASP A 174 3.39 15.99 -4.23
CA ASP A 174 3.93 17.07 -5.06
C ASP A 174 5.11 16.63 -5.93
N PHE A 175 5.48 15.34 -5.91
CA PHE A 175 6.52 14.82 -6.79
C PHE A 175 6.03 14.88 -8.24
N ARG A 176 6.40 15.96 -8.93
CA ARG A 176 6.18 16.15 -10.37
C ARG A 176 7.41 15.68 -11.12
N PHE A 177 7.31 14.52 -11.78
CA PHE A 177 8.20 14.24 -12.90
C PHE A 177 7.68 15.04 -14.10
N ASP A 178 8.42 16.02 -14.60
CA ASP A 178 8.16 16.65 -15.89
C ASP A 178 8.54 15.68 -17.03
N LEU A 179 7.88 14.53 -17.06
CA LEU A 179 7.93 13.62 -18.20
C LEU A 179 7.14 14.29 -19.31
N ARG A 180 7.84 15.00 -20.21
CA ARG A 180 7.29 15.38 -21.50
C ARG A 180 7.09 14.09 -22.29
N ILE A 181 5.95 13.42 -22.08
CA ILE A 181 5.55 12.28 -22.89
C ILE A 181 5.31 12.87 -24.29
N PRO A 182 6.13 12.55 -25.31
CA PRO A 182 5.83 12.97 -26.66
C PRO A 182 4.47 12.40 -27.04
N GLU A 183 3.71 13.11 -27.87
CA GLU A 183 2.38 12.67 -28.29
C GLU A 183 2.52 11.41 -29.16
N ILE A 184 2.58 10.24 -28.50
CA ILE A 184 2.58 8.95 -29.19
C ILE A 184 1.15 8.78 -29.68
N ARG A 185 0.97 8.87 -31.00
CA ARG A 185 -0.29 8.56 -31.65
C ARG A 185 -0.53 7.05 -31.51
N ILE A 186 -1.22 6.64 -30.46
CA ILE A 186 -1.70 5.27 -30.31
C ILE A 186 -2.72 5.05 -31.44
N PRO A 187 -2.47 4.16 -32.42
CA PRO A 187 -3.49 3.85 -33.41
C PRO A 187 -4.71 3.30 -32.69
N PRO A 188 -5.94 3.61 -33.15
CA PRO A 188 -7.13 3.03 -32.55
C PRO A 188 -7.01 1.52 -32.53
N ILE A 189 -7.05 0.91 -31.35
CA ILE A 189 -7.20 -0.54 -31.21
C ILE A 189 -8.64 -0.82 -31.66
N VAL A 190 -8.82 -1.23 -32.91
CA VAL A 190 -10.12 -1.65 -33.42
C VAL A 190 -10.40 -3.02 -32.84
N VAL A 191 -11.06 -3.05 -31.67
CA VAL A 191 -11.64 -4.28 -31.11
C VAL A 191 -12.89 -4.59 -31.93
N GLN A 192 -12.74 -5.36 -32.99
CA GLN A 192 -13.87 -5.84 -33.77
C GLN A 192 -14.55 -6.95 -32.96
N LEU A 193 -15.55 -6.60 -32.16
CA LEU A 193 -16.53 -7.55 -31.60
C LEU A 193 -17.43 -8.08 -32.73
N GLY A 194 -16.82 -8.75 -33.71
CA GLY A 194 -17.48 -9.52 -34.74
C GLY A 194 -17.65 -10.95 -34.24
N GLY A 195 -18.88 -11.44 -34.23
CA GLY A 195 -19.25 -12.72 -33.64
C GLY A 195 -18.36 -13.89 -34.09
N TYR A 196 -18.14 -14.79 -33.14
CA TYR A 196 -17.53 -16.09 -33.38
C TYR A 196 -18.40 -16.87 -34.39
N SER A 197 -18.12 -16.73 -35.68
CA SER A 197 -18.63 -17.67 -36.67
C SER A 197 -17.80 -18.95 -36.54
N LEU A 198 -18.38 -19.93 -35.86
CA LEU A 198 -17.80 -21.24 -35.47
C LEU A 198 -17.42 -22.16 -36.66
N LEU A 199 -17.26 -21.64 -37.87
CA LEU A 199 -16.97 -22.46 -39.05
C LEU A 199 -15.48 -22.51 -39.45
N GLY A 200 -14.57 -21.96 -38.63
CA GLY A 200 -13.12 -22.04 -38.90
C GLY A 200 -12.69 -21.34 -40.20
N VAL A 201 -13.57 -20.52 -40.75
CA VAL A 201 -13.39 -19.83 -42.02
C VAL A 201 -14.00 -18.44 -41.88
N ARG A 202 -13.15 -17.43 -42.09
CA ARG A 202 -13.49 -16.01 -42.12
C ARG A 202 -13.82 -15.60 -43.55
N VAL A 203 -15.06 -15.20 -43.75
CA VAL A 203 -15.62 -14.79 -45.03
C VAL A 203 -15.71 -13.26 -45.01
N GLN A 204 -14.89 -12.58 -45.81
CA GLN A 204 -14.84 -11.11 -45.92
C GLN A 204 -15.25 -10.67 -47.32
N ASP A 205 -16.02 -9.59 -47.44
CA ASP A 205 -16.38 -9.06 -48.75
C ASP A 205 -15.12 -8.73 -49.57
N LEU A 206 -15.08 -9.21 -50.81
CA LEU A 206 -13.99 -8.90 -51.73
C LEU A 206 -14.15 -7.43 -52.15
N THR A 207 -13.34 -6.56 -51.57
CA THR A 207 -13.27 -5.16 -51.97
C THR A 207 -12.61 -5.04 -53.34
N GLU A 208 -12.89 -3.96 -54.08
CA GLU A 208 -12.32 -3.71 -55.41
C GLU A 208 -10.79 -3.79 -55.42
N GLN A 209 -10.14 -3.27 -54.38
CA GLN A 209 -8.69 -3.29 -54.20
C GLN A 209 -8.13 -4.72 -53.98
N LEU A 210 -8.86 -5.57 -53.25
CA LEU A 210 -8.49 -6.98 -53.09
C LEU A 210 -8.79 -7.77 -54.37
N GLY A 211 -9.85 -7.42 -55.08
CA GLY A 211 -10.19 -7.99 -56.39
C GLY A 211 -9.09 -7.78 -57.41
N GLU A 212 -8.54 -6.56 -57.50
CA GLU A 212 -7.40 -6.26 -58.38
C GLU A 212 -6.14 -7.03 -57.96
N TYR A 213 -5.82 -7.06 -56.66
CA TYR A 213 -4.64 -7.76 -56.14
C TYR A 213 -4.67 -9.27 -56.42
N PHE A 214 -5.84 -9.90 -56.29
CA PHE A 214 -6.03 -11.33 -56.54
C PHE A 214 -6.49 -11.64 -57.99
N GLY A 215 -6.61 -10.63 -58.85
CA GLY A 215 -6.95 -10.79 -60.27
C GLY A 215 -8.38 -11.28 -60.52
N VAL A 216 -9.33 -10.98 -59.63
CA VAL A 216 -10.74 -11.38 -59.76
C VAL A 216 -11.49 -10.35 -60.60
N PRO A 217 -11.94 -10.70 -61.81
CA PRO A 217 -12.65 -9.76 -62.67
C PRO A 217 -13.99 -9.36 -62.06
N GLU A 218 -14.33 -8.07 -62.16
CA GLU A 218 -15.57 -7.42 -61.68
C GLU A 218 -15.68 -7.16 -60.16
N GLY A 219 -14.65 -7.46 -59.35
CA GLY A 219 -14.59 -7.06 -57.94
C GLY A 219 -15.75 -7.57 -57.07
N ARG A 220 -16.50 -8.58 -57.56
CA ARG A 220 -17.66 -9.16 -56.89
C ARG A 220 -17.31 -10.58 -56.46
N GLY A 221 -17.22 -10.79 -55.15
CA GLY A 221 -16.88 -12.07 -54.57
C GLY A 221 -16.67 -11.95 -53.07
N VAL A 222 -16.26 -13.04 -52.44
CA VAL A 222 -15.99 -13.07 -50.99
C VAL A 222 -14.68 -13.77 -50.75
N LEU A 223 -13.76 -13.10 -50.04
CA LEU A 223 -12.47 -13.62 -49.68
C LEU A 223 -12.61 -14.57 -48.48
N VAL A 224 -12.20 -15.81 -48.71
CA VAL A 224 -12.27 -16.88 -47.72
C VAL A 224 -10.89 -17.05 -47.09
N THR A 225 -10.78 -16.76 -45.80
CA THR A 225 -9.54 -16.88 -45.01
C THR A 225 -9.75 -17.91 -43.91
N PHE A 226 -8.76 -18.73 -43.58
CA PHE A 226 -8.82 -19.74 -42.51
C PHE A 226 -8.18 -19.22 -41.22
#